data_AF-A0A9P8HJ48-F1
#
_entry.id   AF-A0A9P8HJ48-F1
#
_cell.length_a   1.000
_cell.length_b   1.000
_cell.length_c   1.000
_cell.angle_alpha   90.00
_cell.angle_beta   90.00
_cell.angle_gamma   90.00
#
_symmetry.space_group_name_H-M   'P 1'
#
loop_
_entity.id
_entity.type
_entity.pdbx_description
1 polymer ?
#
loop_
_entity_poly.entity_id
_entity_poly.type
_entity_poly.pdbx_seq_one_letter_code
_entity_poly.pdbx_strand_id
1 'polypeptide(L)'
;MSLCRHYVRELRRSVLIATPDLEKSSKRSSQIMDLGEMDNRAAGPSMYATEKERDQDAQMSAFLREDQSHESPQTHSGSNRTKPSPPFSHATDSNSPAHTVARQDIRASAEKILYTFLMPGAEREITLPGSITQDVTASIEEYGRDDPEVFDVAKDYVFQAMERDAFPGFLRMKALGNLIPPTLVMRLIIGLVAMFGAFWTSFILIFLDKSRATRCWLILPFTIGVYFLASYQYSLDPILALIGFSEYTPFNFSRIREPYVRRLLAKRALMVLAVTTLIDAGLCVLFILVPGKRL
;
A
#
# COMPACT_ATOMS: atom_id res chain seq x y z
N MET A 1 0.36 -1.60 29.67
CA MET A 1 -0.11 -2.98 29.42
C MET A 1 -1.59 -3.07 28.99
N SER A 2 -2.53 -2.26 29.50
CA SER A 2 -3.96 -2.34 29.10
C SER A 2 -4.28 -1.71 27.73
N LEU A 3 -3.52 -0.68 27.32
CA LEU A 3 -3.74 0.03 26.04
C LEU A 3 -3.40 -0.81 24.81
N CYS A 4 -2.33 -1.60 24.83
CA CYS A 4 -2.00 -2.54 23.73
C CYS A 4 -3.05 -3.65 23.58
N ARG A 5 -3.57 -4.17 24.70
CA ARG A 5 -4.63 -5.19 24.65
C ARG A 5 -5.93 -4.64 24.10
N HIS A 6 -6.27 -3.38 24.40
CA HIS A 6 -7.44 -2.72 23.82
C HIS A 6 -7.27 -2.47 22.33
N TYR A 7 -6.10 -2.01 21.89
CA TYR A 7 -5.81 -1.77 20.48
C TYR A 7 -5.85 -3.06 19.65
N VAL A 8 -5.27 -4.17 20.14
CA VAL A 8 -5.30 -5.47 19.45
C VAL A 8 -6.71 -6.07 19.42
N ARG A 9 -7.52 -5.88 20.47
CA ARG A 9 -8.94 -6.26 20.46
C ARG A 9 -9.78 -5.42 19.50
N GLU A 10 -9.51 -4.12 19.42
CA GLU A 10 -10.16 -3.24 18.44
C GLU A 10 -9.72 -3.56 17.01
N LEU A 11 -8.46 -3.97 16.80
CA LEU A 11 -7.95 -4.38 15.48
C LEU A 11 -8.57 -5.71 15.01
N ARG A 12 -8.69 -6.71 15.90
CA ARG A 12 -9.41 -7.94 15.56
C ARG A 12 -10.89 -7.68 15.27
N ARG A 13 -11.53 -6.77 16.01
CA ARG A 13 -12.93 -6.37 15.74
C ARG A 13 -13.06 -5.56 14.45
N SER A 14 -12.13 -4.67 14.14
CA SER A 14 -12.18 -3.87 12.91
C SER A 14 -11.90 -4.71 11.68
N VAL A 15 -11.03 -5.72 11.75
CA VAL A 15 -10.81 -6.69 10.67
C VAL A 15 -12.04 -7.58 10.43
N LEU A 16 -12.76 -7.96 11.50
CA LEU A 16 -14.03 -8.70 11.41
C LEU A 16 -15.22 -7.84 10.96
N ILE A 17 -15.17 -6.51 11.13
CA ILE A 17 -16.24 -5.56 10.73
C ILE A 17 -15.95 -4.95 9.36
N ALA A 18 -14.68 -4.92 8.91
CA ALA A 18 -14.24 -4.35 7.64
C ALA A 18 -14.10 -5.40 6.52
N THR A 19 -14.83 -6.51 6.59
CA THR A 19 -15.17 -7.32 5.42
C THR A 19 -16.55 -6.87 4.90
N PRO A 20 -16.68 -5.72 4.20
CA PRO A 20 -17.81 -5.54 3.31
C PRO A 20 -17.62 -6.51 2.13
N ASP A 21 -18.71 -7.14 1.73
CA ASP A 21 -18.82 -8.15 0.67
C ASP A 21 -17.83 -7.92 -0.49
N LEU A 22 -16.86 -8.83 -0.59
CA LEU A 22 -15.74 -8.83 -1.53
C LEU A 22 -16.17 -9.22 -2.97
N GLU A 23 -17.41 -8.99 -3.38
CA GLU A 23 -17.89 -9.44 -4.70
C GLU A 23 -17.86 -8.35 -5.79
N LYS A 24 -17.74 -7.05 -5.45
CA LYS A 24 -17.83 -5.98 -6.47
C LYS A 24 -16.51 -5.26 -6.82
N SER A 25 -15.38 -5.60 -6.21
CA SER A 25 -14.10 -4.90 -6.46
C SER A 25 -13.03 -5.69 -7.21
N SER A 26 -13.29 -6.95 -7.63
CA SER A 26 -12.24 -7.82 -8.21
C SER A 26 -11.82 -7.46 -9.64
N LYS A 27 -12.58 -6.64 -10.37
CA LYS A 27 -12.25 -6.29 -11.77
C LYS A 27 -11.28 -5.13 -11.94
N ARG A 28 -10.88 -4.44 -10.87
CA ARG A 28 -9.95 -3.28 -10.95
C ARG A 28 -8.56 -3.54 -10.35
N SER A 29 -8.39 -4.62 -9.59
CA SER A 29 -7.14 -4.95 -8.91
C SER A 29 -6.14 -5.74 -9.76
N SER A 30 -6.56 -6.30 -10.90
CA SER A 30 -5.66 -7.01 -11.82
C SER A 30 -4.79 -6.08 -12.69
N GLN A 31 -5.00 -4.77 -12.65
CA GLN A 31 -4.20 -3.79 -13.40
C GLN A 31 -3.11 -3.09 -12.58
N ILE A 32 -2.98 -3.38 -11.28
CA ILE A 32 -2.08 -2.64 -10.37
C ILE A 32 -0.88 -3.45 -9.85
N MET A 33 -0.76 -4.72 -10.21
CA MET A 33 0.34 -5.58 -9.77
C MET A 33 1.43 -5.81 -10.82
N ASP A 34 1.54 -4.91 -11.80
CA ASP A 34 2.60 -4.94 -12.83
C ASP A 34 3.40 -3.62 -12.88
N LEU A 35 3.84 -3.14 -11.71
CA LEU A 35 4.83 -2.07 -11.66
C LEU A 35 5.62 -2.10 -10.36
N GLY A 36 6.72 -2.86 -10.32
CA GLY A 36 7.74 -2.65 -9.29
C GLY A 36 8.66 -3.83 -8.98
N GLU A 37 9.42 -4.34 -9.94
CA GLU A 37 10.73 -4.92 -9.65
C GLU A 37 11.66 -4.66 -10.84
N MET A 38 12.77 -3.97 -10.56
CA MET A 38 13.73 -3.54 -11.57
C MET A 38 15.10 -4.01 -11.10
N ASP A 39 15.54 -5.17 -11.61
CA ASP A 39 16.96 -5.38 -11.89
C ASP A 39 17.15 -6.11 -13.23
N ASN A 40 18.19 -5.65 -13.91
CA ASN A 40 18.55 -5.79 -15.31
C ASN A 40 18.38 -7.18 -15.96
N ARG A 41 17.46 -7.27 -16.93
CA ARG A 41 17.66 -7.89 -18.27
C ARG A 41 16.56 -7.41 -19.20
N ALA A 42 16.96 -6.85 -20.35
CA ALA A 42 16.06 -6.34 -21.36
C ALA A 42 15.18 -7.46 -21.95
N ALA A 43 13.89 -7.46 -21.60
CA ALA A 43 12.83 -8.18 -22.29
C ALA A 43 11.50 -7.48 -21.99
N GLY A 44 11.02 -6.66 -22.94
CA GLY A 44 9.71 -6.01 -22.85
C GLY A 44 8.58 -6.99 -23.15
N PRO A 45 7.33 -6.69 -22.74
CA PRO A 45 6.18 -7.55 -22.98
C PRO A 45 5.80 -7.52 -24.46
N SER A 46 5.37 -8.68 -24.97
CA SER A 46 4.92 -8.95 -26.35
C SER A 46 3.91 -7.92 -26.87
N MET A 47 4.43 -6.88 -27.53
CA MET A 47 3.67 -6.11 -28.50
C MET A 47 3.69 -6.92 -29.79
N TYR A 48 2.54 -7.48 -30.18
CA TYR A 48 2.36 -8.00 -31.53
C TYR A 48 2.71 -6.88 -32.51
N ALA A 49 3.77 -7.09 -33.29
CA ALA A 49 4.34 -6.02 -34.10
C ALA A 49 3.51 -5.74 -35.36
N THR A 50 2.63 -6.68 -35.75
CA THR A 50 1.81 -6.57 -36.95
C THR A 50 0.46 -7.27 -36.81
N GLU A 51 -0.56 -6.79 -37.53
CA GLU A 51 -1.91 -7.37 -37.53
C GLU A 51 -1.95 -8.86 -37.95
N LYS A 52 -0.98 -9.30 -38.77
CA LYS A 52 -0.81 -10.71 -39.17
C LYS A 52 -0.51 -11.65 -38.00
N GLU A 53 0.21 -11.17 -36.98
CA GLU A 53 0.65 -11.99 -35.85
C GLU A 53 -0.52 -12.22 -34.86
N ARG A 54 -1.39 -11.22 -34.74
CA ARG A 54 -2.66 -11.31 -34.00
C ARG A 54 -3.63 -12.30 -34.63
N ASP A 55 -3.73 -12.32 -35.97
CA ASP A 55 -4.60 -13.25 -36.69
C ASP A 55 -4.10 -14.70 -36.61
N GLN A 56 -2.77 -14.90 -36.55
CA GLN A 56 -2.17 -16.23 -36.37
C GLN A 56 -2.47 -16.81 -34.98
N ASP A 57 -2.36 -16.00 -33.93
CA ASP A 57 -2.72 -16.42 -32.56
C ASP A 57 -4.22 -16.69 -32.42
N ALA A 58 -5.07 -15.90 -33.09
CA ALA A 58 -6.51 -16.15 -33.11
C ALA A 58 -6.87 -17.49 -33.80
N GLN A 59 -6.15 -17.85 -34.88
CA GLN A 59 -6.34 -19.13 -35.57
C GLN A 59 -5.80 -20.31 -34.75
N MET A 60 -4.63 -20.18 -34.09
CA MET A 60 -4.12 -21.22 -33.19
C MET A 60 -5.03 -21.42 -31.97
N SER A 61 -5.65 -20.36 -31.46
CA SER A 61 -6.64 -20.40 -30.37
C SER A 61 -7.97 -21.06 -30.77
N ALA A 62 -8.33 -21.01 -32.06
CA ALA A 62 -9.51 -21.67 -32.60
C ALA A 62 -9.25 -23.16 -32.84
N PHE A 63 -8.07 -23.51 -33.36
CA PHE A 63 -7.63 -24.88 -33.57
C PHE A 63 -7.57 -25.70 -32.27
N LEU A 64 -7.04 -25.11 -31.19
CA LEU A 64 -7.01 -25.75 -29.87
C LEU A 64 -8.39 -25.92 -29.20
N ARG A 65 -9.41 -25.22 -29.69
CA ARG A 65 -10.80 -25.41 -29.24
C ARG A 65 -11.54 -26.49 -30.03
N GLU A 66 -11.16 -26.72 -31.28
CA GLU A 66 -11.76 -27.76 -32.12
C GLU A 66 -11.34 -29.17 -31.67
N ASP A 67 -10.08 -29.34 -31.24
CA ASP A 67 -9.55 -30.62 -30.74
C ASP A 67 -10.18 -31.09 -29.41
N GLN A 68 -10.93 -30.25 -28.71
CA GLN A 68 -11.59 -30.61 -27.44
C GLN A 68 -13.02 -31.16 -27.61
N SER A 69 -13.49 -31.36 -28.84
CA SER A 69 -14.88 -31.74 -29.15
C SER A 69 -15.11 -33.17 -29.64
N HIS A 70 -14.10 -34.05 -29.62
CA HIS A 70 -14.24 -35.45 -30.03
C HIS A 70 -13.66 -36.45 -29.01
N GLU A 71 -14.43 -36.83 -27.98
CA GLU A 71 -14.39 -38.20 -27.44
C GLU A 71 -15.48 -38.47 -26.37
N SER A 72 -16.51 -39.27 -26.72
CA SER A 72 -17.15 -40.29 -25.87
C SER A 72 -18.30 -40.98 -26.62
N PRO A 73 -18.26 -42.32 -26.83
CA PRO A 73 -19.32 -43.07 -27.51
C PRO A 73 -20.26 -43.86 -26.56
N GLN A 74 -21.41 -44.31 -27.12
CA GLN A 74 -22.36 -45.38 -26.70
C GLN A 74 -23.57 -44.96 -25.84
N THR A 75 -24.79 -44.81 -26.40
CA THR A 75 -25.86 -45.81 -26.77
C THR A 75 -26.61 -46.47 -25.60
N HIS A 76 -27.92 -46.20 -25.47
CA HIS A 76 -29.01 -47.21 -25.56
C HIS A 76 -30.44 -46.59 -25.47
N SER A 77 -31.23 -46.86 -26.53
CA SER A 77 -32.66 -47.19 -26.65
C SER A 77 -33.70 -46.82 -25.57
N GLY A 78 -34.86 -46.30 -26.04
CA GLY A 78 -36.17 -46.79 -25.58
C GLY A 78 -37.20 -45.73 -25.12
N SER A 79 -38.34 -45.68 -25.81
CA SER A 79 -39.50 -44.80 -25.61
C SER A 79 -40.09 -44.75 -24.19
N ASN A 80 -40.57 -43.59 -23.73
CA ASN A 80 -42.01 -43.29 -23.70
C ASN A 80 -42.34 -41.91 -23.09
N ARG A 81 -43.41 -41.37 -23.64
CA ARG A 81 -44.11 -40.10 -23.39
C ARG A 81 -44.84 -40.14 -22.03
N THR A 82 -44.64 -39.15 -21.16
CA THR A 82 -45.68 -38.55 -20.28
C THR A 82 -45.11 -37.38 -19.46
N LYS A 83 -45.70 -36.19 -19.64
CA LYS A 83 -45.63 -35.07 -18.66
C LYS A 83 -46.42 -35.46 -17.41
N PRO A 84 -45.96 -35.04 -16.22
CA PRO A 84 -46.77 -34.08 -15.46
C PRO A 84 -45.96 -32.93 -14.85
N SER A 85 -46.69 -31.86 -14.55
CA SER A 85 -46.27 -30.53 -14.04
C SER A 85 -45.57 -30.55 -12.66
N PRO A 86 -44.92 -29.45 -12.25
CA PRO A 86 -43.82 -29.44 -11.29
C PRO A 86 -44.29 -29.29 -9.83
N PRO A 87 -43.56 -29.84 -8.85
CA PRO A 87 -43.53 -29.26 -7.51
C PRO A 87 -42.52 -28.11 -7.49
N PHE A 88 -42.96 -26.98 -6.94
CA PHE A 88 -42.12 -25.83 -6.60
C PHE A 88 -40.94 -26.26 -5.72
N SER A 89 -39.78 -26.50 -6.34
CA SER A 89 -38.49 -26.38 -5.69
C SER A 89 -37.88 -25.06 -6.14
N HIS A 90 -37.75 -24.12 -5.21
CA HIS A 90 -36.92 -22.94 -5.38
C HIS A 90 -35.50 -23.38 -5.74
N ALA A 91 -35.22 -23.49 -7.04
CA ALA A 91 -33.88 -23.40 -7.56
C ALA A 91 -33.47 -21.94 -7.36
N THR A 92 -32.75 -21.67 -6.28
CA THR A 92 -31.90 -20.49 -6.22
C THR A 92 -30.88 -20.64 -7.33
N ASP A 93 -31.11 -19.94 -8.45
CA ASP A 93 -30.13 -19.63 -9.48
C ASP A 93 -29.04 -18.74 -8.86
N SER A 94 -28.23 -19.32 -7.97
CA SER A 94 -26.95 -18.77 -7.56
C SER A 94 -25.94 -19.16 -8.63
N ASN A 95 -25.79 -18.32 -9.64
CA ASN A 95 -24.75 -18.41 -10.66
C ASN A 95 -23.37 -17.99 -10.12
N SER A 96 -23.06 -18.38 -8.88
CA SER A 96 -21.76 -18.22 -8.25
C SER A 96 -21.17 -19.61 -8.14
N PRO A 97 -19.97 -19.90 -8.71
CA PRO A 97 -19.37 -21.21 -8.56
C PRO A 97 -19.22 -21.47 -7.06
N ALA A 98 -19.89 -22.51 -6.57
CA ALA A 98 -19.70 -22.99 -5.22
C ALA A 98 -18.20 -23.27 -5.06
N HIS A 99 -17.53 -22.47 -4.22
CA HIS A 99 -16.15 -22.68 -3.81
C HIS A 99 -16.09 -23.95 -2.94
N THR A 100 -16.35 -25.10 -3.55
CA THR A 100 -16.12 -26.40 -2.94
C THR A 100 -14.64 -26.65 -3.14
N VAL A 101 -13.83 -26.23 -2.17
CA VAL A 101 -12.38 -26.42 -2.21
C VAL A 101 -12.13 -27.93 -2.26
N ALA A 102 -11.67 -28.43 -3.41
CA ALA A 102 -11.38 -29.84 -3.55
C ALA A 102 -10.14 -30.18 -2.70
N ARG A 103 -10.10 -31.37 -2.11
CA ARG A 103 -8.93 -31.81 -1.31
C ARG A 103 -7.62 -31.74 -2.10
N GLN A 104 -7.68 -31.98 -3.41
CA GLN A 104 -6.55 -31.85 -4.32
C GLN A 104 -6.04 -30.39 -4.40
N ASP A 105 -6.93 -29.40 -4.39
CA ASP A 105 -6.56 -27.99 -4.40
C ASP A 105 -5.89 -27.58 -3.07
N ILE A 106 -6.36 -28.13 -1.95
CA ILE A 106 -5.75 -27.89 -0.62
C ILE A 106 -4.34 -28.44 -0.59
N ARG A 107 -4.15 -29.69 -1.03
CA ARG A 107 -2.83 -30.32 -1.11
C ARG A 107 -1.88 -29.54 -2.01
N ALA A 108 -2.32 -29.18 -3.22
CA ALA A 108 -1.51 -28.37 -4.14
C ALA A 108 -1.14 -27.00 -3.54
N SER A 109 -2.05 -26.39 -2.75
CA SER A 109 -1.76 -25.14 -2.05
C SER A 109 -0.75 -25.31 -0.90
N ALA A 110 -0.82 -26.42 -0.15
CA ALA A 110 0.09 -26.73 0.94
C ALA A 110 1.51 -26.99 0.43
N GLU A 111 1.65 -27.79 -0.62
CA GLU A 111 2.93 -28.04 -1.31
C GLU A 111 3.51 -26.72 -1.86
N LYS A 112 2.69 -25.87 -2.48
CA LYS A 112 3.14 -24.55 -2.94
C LYS A 112 3.66 -23.67 -1.80
N ILE A 113 2.97 -23.62 -0.66
CA ILE A 113 3.41 -22.83 0.50
C ILE A 113 4.74 -23.37 1.04
N LEU A 114 4.89 -24.70 1.13
CA LEU A 114 6.11 -25.36 1.57
C LEU A 114 7.30 -24.99 0.67
N TYR A 115 7.14 -25.12 -0.65
CA TYR A 115 8.22 -24.86 -1.61
C TYR A 115 8.57 -23.37 -1.78
N THR A 116 7.60 -22.47 -1.66
CA THR A 116 7.84 -21.03 -1.82
C THR A 116 8.41 -20.36 -0.56
N PHE A 117 7.99 -20.80 0.63
CA PHE A 117 8.28 -20.08 1.87
C PHE A 117 9.14 -20.86 2.88
N LEU A 118 9.04 -22.20 2.94
CA LEU A 118 9.62 -22.99 4.04
C LEU A 118 10.86 -23.80 3.65
N MET A 119 11.05 -24.09 2.36
CA MET A 119 12.24 -24.80 1.91
C MET A 119 13.51 -23.92 1.99
N PRO A 120 14.65 -24.50 2.39
CA PRO A 120 15.93 -23.81 2.35
C PRO A 120 16.28 -23.41 0.91
N GLY A 121 16.58 -22.13 0.67
CA GLY A 121 16.89 -21.60 -0.67
C GLY A 121 15.67 -21.31 -1.53
N ALA A 122 14.46 -21.28 -0.96
CA ALA A 122 13.26 -20.83 -1.65
C ALA A 122 13.30 -19.32 -1.96
N GLU A 123 12.60 -18.91 -3.02
CA GLU A 123 12.56 -17.50 -3.47
C GLU A 123 12.09 -16.51 -2.39
N ARG A 124 11.24 -16.96 -1.46
CA ARG A 124 10.68 -16.16 -0.38
C ARG A 124 10.83 -16.88 0.96
N GLU A 125 12.00 -17.48 1.18
CA GLU A 125 12.32 -18.19 2.43
C GLU A 125 12.07 -17.30 3.66
N ILE A 126 11.21 -17.77 4.55
CA ILE A 126 10.95 -17.12 5.85
C ILE A 126 11.87 -17.72 6.93
N THR A 127 12.41 -16.86 7.80
CA THR A 127 13.36 -17.27 8.84
C THR A 127 12.64 -17.88 10.05
N LEU A 128 12.49 -19.20 10.05
CA LEU A 128 11.92 -19.95 11.18
C LEU A 128 12.97 -20.84 11.86
N PRO A 129 12.77 -21.18 13.15
CA PRO A 129 13.51 -22.25 13.81
C PRO A 129 13.38 -23.56 13.04
N GLY A 130 14.51 -24.24 12.82
CA GLY A 130 14.58 -25.46 12.02
C GLY A 130 13.69 -26.62 12.51
N SER A 131 13.33 -26.62 13.80
CA SER A 131 12.38 -27.60 14.35
C SER A 131 10.98 -27.45 13.75
N ILE A 132 10.51 -26.22 13.56
CA ILE A 132 9.16 -25.95 13.03
C ILE A 132 9.10 -26.28 11.54
N THR A 133 10.16 -25.96 10.78
CA THR A 133 10.20 -26.27 9.34
C THR A 133 10.30 -27.77 9.10
N GLN A 134 11.12 -28.49 9.86
CA GLN A 134 11.22 -29.96 9.78
C GLN A 134 9.90 -30.65 10.12
N ASP A 135 9.20 -30.21 11.16
CA ASP A 135 7.90 -30.76 11.55
C ASP A 135 6.84 -30.58 10.45
N VAL A 136 6.83 -29.41 9.79
CA VAL A 136 5.91 -29.12 8.68
C VAL A 136 6.28 -29.89 7.42
N THR A 137 7.57 -29.96 7.07
CA THR A 137 8.05 -30.75 5.91
C THR A 137 7.71 -32.22 6.07
N ALA A 138 8.00 -32.83 7.24
CA ALA A 138 7.64 -34.22 7.51
C ALA A 138 6.11 -34.43 7.45
N SER A 139 5.33 -33.52 8.02
CA SER A 139 3.86 -33.58 7.99
C SER A 139 3.27 -33.59 6.56
N ILE A 140 3.89 -32.85 5.64
CA ILE A 140 3.38 -32.70 4.27
C ILE A 140 3.96 -33.76 3.32
N GLU A 141 5.28 -34.03 3.38
CA GLU A 141 5.96 -34.95 2.45
C GLU A 141 5.84 -36.42 2.88
N GLU A 142 5.99 -36.73 4.18
CA GLU A 142 6.01 -38.11 4.69
C GLU A 142 4.61 -38.59 5.05
N TYR A 143 3.83 -37.76 5.74
CA TYR A 143 2.50 -38.13 6.21
C TYR A 143 1.36 -37.74 5.26
N GLY A 144 1.63 -36.92 4.23
CA GLY A 144 0.62 -36.46 3.27
C GLY A 144 -0.55 -35.74 3.94
N ARG A 145 -0.28 -35.00 5.02
CA ARG A 145 -1.30 -34.30 5.79
C ARG A 145 -1.59 -32.95 5.15
N ASP A 146 -2.80 -32.82 4.61
CA ASP A 146 -3.27 -31.62 3.88
C ASP A 146 -4.06 -30.65 4.78
N ASP A 147 -4.09 -30.86 6.10
CA ASP A 147 -4.88 -30.04 7.02
C ASP A 147 -4.25 -28.64 7.20
N PRO A 148 -5.04 -27.55 7.19
CA PRO A 148 -4.54 -26.19 7.40
C PRO A 148 -3.82 -25.99 8.75
N GLU A 149 -4.16 -26.81 9.76
CA GLU A 149 -3.59 -26.77 11.11
C GLU A 149 -2.10 -27.12 11.14
N VAL A 150 -1.58 -27.81 10.12
CA VAL A 150 -0.15 -28.15 10.01
C VAL A 150 0.71 -26.88 10.04
N PHE A 151 0.17 -25.75 9.55
CA PHE A 151 0.88 -24.48 9.52
C PHE A 151 0.65 -23.60 10.75
N ASP A 152 -0.15 -24.00 11.75
CA ASP A 152 -0.54 -23.08 12.83
C ASP A 152 0.64 -22.61 13.68
N VAL A 153 1.56 -23.52 14.01
CA VAL A 153 2.77 -23.19 14.80
C VAL A 153 3.69 -22.25 14.02
N ALA A 154 3.91 -22.53 12.73
CA ALA A 154 4.71 -21.69 11.85
C ALA A 154 4.08 -20.30 11.67
N LYS A 155 2.77 -20.26 11.43
CA LYS A 155 1.97 -19.05 11.31
C LYS A 155 2.11 -18.17 12.55
N ASP A 156 1.91 -18.74 13.74
CA ASP A 156 1.94 -17.99 14.99
C ASP A 156 3.34 -17.42 15.28
N TYR A 157 4.39 -18.18 14.98
CA TYR A 157 5.76 -17.69 15.05
C TYR A 157 5.99 -16.50 14.12
N VAL A 158 5.57 -16.60 12.86
CA VAL A 158 5.72 -15.52 11.86
C VAL A 158 4.93 -14.28 12.29
N PHE A 159 3.71 -14.43 12.79
CA PHE A 159 2.93 -13.30 13.31
C PHE A 159 3.65 -12.61 14.47
N GLN A 160 4.21 -13.38 15.40
CA GLN A 160 4.94 -12.84 16.52
C GLN A 160 6.23 -12.11 16.08
N ALA A 161 6.96 -12.68 15.13
CA ALA A 161 8.14 -12.07 14.55
C ALA A 161 7.79 -10.76 13.80
N MET A 162 6.72 -10.76 13.00
CA MET A 162 6.23 -9.55 12.32
C MET A 162 5.81 -8.47 13.32
N GLU A 163 5.09 -8.82 14.39
CA GLU A 163 4.67 -7.87 15.42
C GLU A 163 5.85 -7.26 16.16
N ARG A 164 6.88 -8.06 16.43
CA ARG A 164 8.08 -7.60 17.15
C ARG A 164 8.99 -6.75 16.26
N ASP A 165 9.23 -7.17 15.02
CA ASP A 165 10.33 -6.66 14.21
C ASP A 165 9.84 -5.69 13.12
N ALA A 166 8.82 -6.07 12.34
CA ALA A 166 8.35 -5.28 11.20
C ALA A 166 7.33 -4.20 11.60
N PHE A 167 6.43 -4.50 12.54
CA PHE A 167 5.33 -3.62 12.90
C PHE A 167 5.78 -2.29 13.54
N PRO A 168 6.79 -2.23 14.44
CA PRO A 168 7.27 -0.97 14.97
C PRO A 168 7.90 -0.09 13.89
N GLY A 169 8.60 -0.70 12.93
CA GLY A 169 9.16 -0.01 11.77
C GLY A 169 8.06 0.57 10.87
N PHE A 170 7.04 -0.22 10.57
CA PHE A 170 5.87 0.22 9.80
C PHE A 170 5.17 1.42 10.46
N LEU A 171 4.93 1.37 11.78
CA LEU A 171 4.32 2.49 12.50
C LEU A 171 5.21 3.74 12.48
N ARG A 172 6.53 3.60 12.62
CA ARG A 172 7.43 4.76 12.52
C ARG A 172 7.39 5.39 11.12
N MET A 173 7.40 4.57 10.08
CA MET A 173 7.43 5.05 8.69
C MET A 173 6.08 5.59 8.20
N LYS A 174 4.96 4.96 8.58
CA LYS A 174 3.63 5.29 8.07
C LYS A 174 2.72 6.00 9.07
N ALA A 175 2.95 5.89 10.38
CA ALA A 175 2.12 6.53 11.39
C ALA A 175 2.72 7.82 11.96
N LEU A 176 4.04 8.02 11.89
CA LEU A 176 4.69 9.20 12.45
C LEU A 176 5.09 10.26 11.41
N GLY A 177 5.19 9.88 10.14
CA GLY A 177 5.57 10.75 9.02
C GLY A 177 4.60 10.64 7.85
N ASN A 178 4.51 11.73 7.09
CA ASN A 178 3.74 11.77 5.85
C ASN A 178 4.64 11.71 4.62
N LEU A 179 5.89 12.18 4.76
CA LEU A 179 6.82 12.38 3.66
C LEU A 179 7.84 11.24 3.57
N ILE A 180 8.41 11.10 2.38
CA ILE A 180 9.46 10.11 2.08
C ILE A 180 10.82 10.81 2.22
N PRO A 181 11.90 10.09 2.58
CA PRO A 181 13.25 10.67 2.67
C PRO A 181 13.72 11.57 1.50
N PRO A 182 13.53 11.24 0.21
CA PRO A 182 14.02 12.08 -0.88
C PRO A 182 13.28 13.43 -0.96
N THR A 183 11.96 13.42 -0.74
CA THR A 183 11.16 14.66 -0.76
C THR A 183 11.39 15.51 0.48
N LEU A 184 11.73 14.90 1.62
CA LEU A 184 12.22 15.62 2.81
C LEU A 184 13.50 16.40 2.53
N VAL A 185 14.48 15.77 1.88
CA VAL A 185 15.76 16.43 1.53
C VAL A 185 15.54 17.54 0.51
N MET A 186 14.70 17.33 -0.50
CA MET A 186 14.35 18.36 -1.47
C MET A 186 13.74 19.59 -0.78
N ARG A 187 12.80 19.38 0.15
CA ARG A 187 12.18 20.46 0.94
C ARG A 187 13.19 21.18 1.81
N LEU A 188 14.13 20.47 2.43
CA LEU A 188 15.21 21.10 3.19
C LEU A 188 16.02 22.06 2.31
N ILE A 189 16.44 21.62 1.12
CA ILE A 189 17.23 22.46 0.19
C ILE A 189 16.44 23.71 -0.20
N ILE A 190 15.18 23.54 -0.61
CA ILE A 190 14.31 24.66 -1.00
C ILE A 190 14.12 25.63 0.17
N GLY A 191 13.88 25.10 1.37
CA GLY A 191 13.69 25.91 2.56
C GLY A 191 14.94 26.71 2.93
N LEU A 192 16.13 26.10 2.84
CA LEU A 192 17.39 26.80 3.12
C LEU A 192 17.67 27.91 2.10
N VAL A 193 17.45 27.64 0.81
CA VAL A 193 17.62 28.65 -0.26
C VAL A 193 16.61 29.79 -0.09
N ALA A 194 15.35 29.47 0.22
CA ALA A 194 14.31 30.48 0.47
C ALA A 194 14.63 31.33 1.71
N MET A 195 15.09 30.72 2.81
CA MET A 195 15.50 31.46 4.02
C MET A 195 16.69 32.37 3.76
N PHE A 196 17.70 31.89 3.02
CA PHE A 196 18.84 32.71 2.63
C PHE A 196 18.40 33.91 1.78
N GLY A 197 17.57 33.68 0.77
CA GLY A 197 16.99 34.74 -0.07
C GLY A 197 16.13 35.71 0.74
N ALA A 198 15.34 35.23 1.69
CA ALA A 198 14.51 36.05 2.57
C ALA A 198 15.37 37.00 3.42
N PHE A 199 16.41 36.48 4.08
CA PHE A 199 17.31 37.33 4.86
C PHE A 199 18.07 38.32 3.99
N TRP A 200 18.61 37.86 2.85
CA TRP A 200 19.33 38.70 1.91
C TRP A 200 18.49 39.88 1.41
N THR A 201 17.27 39.59 0.93
CA THR A 201 16.33 40.62 0.48
C THR A 201 15.87 41.53 1.61
N SER A 202 15.67 40.99 2.82
CA SER A 202 15.32 41.78 3.99
C SER A 202 16.40 42.80 4.33
N PHE A 203 17.67 42.39 4.38
CA PHE A 203 18.78 43.30 4.65
C PHE A 203 18.91 44.39 3.59
N ILE A 204 18.77 44.03 2.30
CA ILE A 204 18.79 45.03 1.21
C ILE A 204 17.67 46.06 1.38
N LEU A 205 16.43 45.62 1.67
CA LEU A 205 15.30 46.54 1.83
C LEU A 205 15.43 47.43 3.08
N ILE A 206 16.06 46.94 4.14
CA ILE A 206 16.37 47.72 5.35
C ILE A 206 17.45 48.76 5.07
N PHE A 207 18.54 48.38 4.42
CA PHE A 207 19.65 49.29 4.10
C PHE A 207 19.30 50.31 3.02
N LEU A 208 18.39 49.98 2.11
CA LEU A 208 17.89 50.91 1.09
C LEU A 208 16.77 51.82 1.62
N ASP A 209 16.43 51.71 2.91
CA ASP A 209 15.38 52.44 3.60
C ASP A 209 14.04 52.45 2.84
N LYS A 210 13.64 51.28 2.32
CA LYS A 210 12.35 51.13 1.63
C LYS A 210 11.18 51.17 2.62
N SER A 211 10.02 51.61 2.14
CA SER A 211 8.80 51.73 2.95
C SER A 211 8.33 50.37 3.50
N ARG A 212 7.62 50.40 4.63
CA ARG A 212 7.10 49.20 5.30
C ARG A 212 6.20 48.36 4.39
N ALA A 213 5.45 49.00 3.49
CA ALA A 213 4.59 48.31 2.53
C ALA A 213 5.39 47.43 1.55
N THR A 214 6.55 47.89 1.09
CA THR A 214 7.45 47.07 0.25
C THR A 214 8.06 45.92 1.06
N ARG A 215 8.34 46.13 2.36
CA ARG A 215 8.86 45.08 3.25
C ARG A 215 7.83 44.00 3.57
N CYS A 216 6.52 44.28 3.52
CA CYS A 216 5.49 43.25 3.69
C CYS A 216 5.59 42.11 2.67
N TRP A 217 6.19 42.34 1.49
CA TRP A 217 6.42 41.27 0.51
C TRP A 217 7.42 40.21 0.99
N LEU A 218 8.20 40.48 2.04
CA LEU A 218 9.11 39.51 2.67
C LEU A 218 8.37 38.36 3.37
N ILE A 219 7.07 38.52 3.65
CA ILE A 219 6.25 37.45 4.23
C ILE A 219 6.28 36.21 3.35
N LEU A 220 6.24 36.36 2.02
CA LEU A 220 6.26 35.20 1.10
C LEU A 220 7.54 34.35 1.18
N PRO A 221 8.76 34.89 1.02
CA PRO A 221 9.97 34.07 1.12
C PRO A 221 10.21 33.54 2.54
N PHE A 222 9.82 34.27 3.60
CA PHE A 222 9.89 33.75 4.97
C PHE A 222 8.92 32.59 5.21
N THR A 223 7.64 32.74 4.85
CA THR A 223 6.64 31.68 5.00
C THR A 223 7.06 30.41 4.27
N ILE A 224 7.52 30.53 3.02
CA ILE A 224 7.99 29.38 2.23
C ILE A 224 9.19 28.72 2.90
N GLY A 225 10.18 29.50 3.33
CA GLY A 225 11.38 29.01 3.99
C GLY A 225 11.09 28.27 5.30
N VAL A 226 10.37 28.93 6.22
CA VAL A 226 10.01 28.37 7.54
C VAL A 226 9.12 27.15 7.39
N TYR A 227 8.15 27.16 6.45
CA TYR A 227 7.27 26.02 6.19
C TYR A 227 8.05 24.77 5.77
N PHE A 228 8.98 24.91 4.82
CA PHE A 228 9.76 23.78 4.33
C PHE A 228 10.78 23.28 5.36
N LEU A 229 11.42 24.18 6.12
CA LEU A 229 12.31 23.79 7.23
C LEU A 229 11.55 23.01 8.31
N ALA A 230 10.36 23.46 8.69
CA ALA A 230 9.56 22.75 9.68
C ALA A 230 9.03 21.42 9.14
N SER A 231 8.65 21.36 7.85
CA SER A 231 8.26 20.10 7.20
C SER A 231 9.38 19.05 7.27
N TYR A 232 10.64 19.49 7.10
CA TYR A 232 11.82 18.65 7.26
C TYR A 232 12.03 18.24 8.73
N GLN A 233 12.08 19.20 9.66
CA GLN A 233 12.36 18.96 11.08
C GLN A 233 11.38 17.98 11.72
N TYR A 234 10.10 18.05 11.35
CA TYR A 234 9.06 17.18 11.89
C TYR A 234 8.75 15.96 11.01
N SER A 235 9.46 15.79 9.88
CA SER A 235 9.23 14.72 8.90
C SER A 235 7.77 14.61 8.44
N LEU A 236 7.05 15.73 8.42
CA LEU A 236 5.61 15.79 8.23
C LEU A 236 5.26 17.06 7.46
N ASP A 237 4.53 16.90 6.35
CA ASP A 237 3.87 18.03 5.69
C ASP A 237 2.56 18.34 6.43
N PRO A 238 2.42 19.52 7.08
CA PRO A 238 1.24 19.83 7.87
C PRO A 238 -0.04 19.97 7.04
N ILE A 239 0.06 20.53 5.84
CA ILE A 239 -1.10 20.78 4.97
C ILE A 239 -1.61 19.44 4.43
N LEU A 240 -0.73 18.62 3.86
CA LEU A 240 -1.10 17.29 3.35
C LEU A 240 -1.63 16.39 4.47
N ALA A 241 -1.04 16.47 5.67
CA ALA A 241 -1.48 15.69 6.82
C ALA A 241 -2.89 16.08 7.29
N LEU A 242 -3.26 17.37 7.24
CA LEU A 242 -4.61 17.84 7.56
C LEU A 242 -5.65 17.41 6.51
N ILE A 243 -5.28 17.41 5.23
CA ILE A 243 -6.14 16.90 4.16
C ILE A 243 -6.30 15.37 4.25
N GLY A 244 -5.32 14.69 4.86
CA GLY A 244 -5.35 13.24 5.10
C GLY A 244 -4.68 12.42 3.99
N PHE A 245 -3.71 13.03 3.30
CA PHE A 245 -2.87 12.38 2.29
C PHE A 245 -1.48 12.05 2.86
N SER A 246 -1.08 10.80 2.61
CA SER A 246 0.20 10.09 2.65
C SER A 246 1.10 10.27 1.41
N GLU A 247 2.36 10.67 1.43
CA GLU A 247 3.24 10.41 0.27
C GLU A 247 3.70 8.93 0.23
N TYR A 248 3.55 8.25 -0.91
CA TYR A 248 3.94 6.84 -1.09
C TYR A 248 5.17 6.65 -1.97
N THR A 249 5.19 7.31 -3.12
CA THR A 249 6.36 7.54 -3.98
C THR A 249 6.51 9.04 -4.18
N PRO A 250 7.69 9.56 -4.55
CA PRO A 250 7.87 11.00 -4.76
C PRO A 250 6.77 11.54 -5.69
N PHE A 251 6.02 12.53 -5.20
CA PHE A 251 4.87 13.16 -5.88
C PHE A 251 3.65 12.27 -6.12
N ASN A 252 3.58 11.07 -5.51
CA ASN A 252 2.39 10.23 -5.53
C ASN A 252 1.77 10.15 -4.13
N PHE A 253 0.52 10.61 -4.03
CA PHE A 253 -0.19 10.74 -2.77
C PHE A 253 -1.23 9.63 -2.61
N SER A 254 -1.15 8.91 -1.50
CA SER A 254 -2.09 7.90 -1.06
C SER A 254 -2.95 8.42 0.08
N ARG A 255 -4.21 8.04 0.15
CA ARG A 255 -5.11 8.46 1.22
C ARG A 255 -4.88 7.65 2.48
N ILE A 256 -4.77 8.32 3.63
CA ILE A 256 -4.68 7.66 4.94
C ILE A 256 -6.05 7.06 5.25
N ARG A 257 -6.17 5.73 5.17
CA ARG A 257 -7.42 5.00 5.45
C ARG A 257 -7.69 4.84 6.95
N GLU A 258 -6.63 4.67 7.73
CA GLU A 258 -6.73 4.37 9.17
C GLU A 258 -7.12 5.62 9.98
N PRO A 259 -8.27 5.64 10.66
CA PRO A 259 -8.77 6.83 11.37
C PRO A 259 -7.90 7.22 12.57
N TYR A 260 -7.29 6.25 13.25
CA TYR A 260 -6.38 6.50 14.35
C TYR A 260 -5.15 7.28 13.89
N VAL A 261 -4.51 6.80 12.83
CA VAL A 261 -3.33 7.43 12.20
C VAL A 261 -3.68 8.83 11.71
N ARG A 262 -4.84 9.01 11.07
CA ARG A 262 -5.30 10.33 10.62
C ARG A 262 -5.45 11.32 11.77
N ARG A 263 -6.05 10.92 12.89
CA ARG A 263 -6.21 11.79 14.08
C ARG A 263 -4.85 12.14 14.70
N LEU A 264 -3.93 11.18 14.73
CA LEU A 264 -2.58 11.39 15.26
C LEU A 264 -1.79 12.40 14.39
N LEU A 265 -1.77 12.19 13.07
CA LEU A 265 -1.11 13.12 12.15
C LEU A 265 -1.76 14.51 12.18
N ALA A 266 -3.08 14.61 12.21
CA ALA A 266 -3.76 15.91 12.26
C ALA A 266 -3.42 16.71 13.53
N LYS A 267 -3.35 16.04 14.70
CA LYS A 267 -2.93 16.70 15.95
C LYS A 267 -1.49 17.19 15.89
N ARG A 268 -0.57 16.37 15.37
CA ARG A 268 0.83 16.78 15.19
C ARG A 268 0.94 17.91 14.16
N ALA A 269 0.24 17.81 13.04
CA ALA A 269 0.21 18.82 11.99
C ALA A 269 -0.29 20.17 12.52
N LEU A 270 -1.33 20.17 13.36
CA LEU A 270 -1.83 21.39 14.00
C LEU A 270 -0.77 22.02 14.92
N MET A 271 -0.08 21.22 15.73
CA MET A 271 0.99 21.69 16.60
C MET A 271 2.15 22.27 15.77
N VAL A 272 2.58 21.57 14.72
CA VAL A 272 3.63 22.03 13.82
C VAL A 272 3.23 23.32 13.13
N LEU A 273 1.99 23.42 12.62
CA LEU A 273 1.48 24.65 12.01
C LEU A 273 1.50 25.83 12.98
N ALA A 274 1.05 25.62 14.22
CA ALA A 274 1.05 26.67 15.23
C ALA A 274 2.47 27.15 15.58
N VAL A 275 3.44 26.24 15.66
CA VAL A 275 4.84 26.61 15.89
C VAL A 275 5.42 27.33 14.66
N THR A 276 5.12 26.86 13.44
CA THR A 276 5.60 27.51 12.22
C THR A 276 5.07 28.92 12.05
N THR A 277 3.78 29.15 12.30
CA THR A 277 3.17 30.47 12.16
C THR A 277 3.68 31.43 13.22
N LEU A 278 3.97 30.95 14.44
CA LEU A 278 4.59 31.77 15.49
C LEU A 278 6.01 32.20 15.09
N ILE A 279 6.84 31.27 14.63
CA ILE A 279 8.22 31.55 14.20
C ILE A 279 8.22 32.50 13.00
N ASP A 280 7.39 32.22 12.00
CA ASP A 280 7.25 33.04 10.79
C ASP A 280 6.75 34.45 11.11
N ALA A 281 5.72 34.59 11.95
CA ALA A 281 5.23 35.89 12.40
C ALA A 281 6.32 36.65 13.17
N GLY A 282 7.09 35.97 14.04
CA GLY A 282 8.21 36.57 14.77
C GLY A 282 9.28 37.13 13.84
N LEU A 283 9.67 36.37 12.81
CA LEU A 283 10.62 36.82 11.78
C LEU A 283 10.06 37.99 10.97
N CYS A 284 8.82 37.89 10.51
CA CYS A 284 8.16 38.95 9.75
C CYS A 284 8.08 40.26 10.54
N VAL A 285 7.65 40.21 11.81
CA VAL A 285 7.58 41.38 12.69
C VAL A 285 8.95 42.01 12.88
N LEU A 286 9.99 41.19 13.10
CA LEU A 286 11.37 41.67 13.26
C LEU A 286 11.83 42.43 12.01
N PHE A 287 11.74 41.83 10.82
CA PHE A 287 12.30 42.46 9.61
C PHE A 287 11.43 43.57 8.99
N ILE A 288 10.12 43.58 9.27
CA ILE A 288 9.22 44.64 8.77
C ILE A 288 9.25 45.89 9.68
N LEU A 289 9.31 45.72 11.01
CA LEU A 289 9.22 46.85 11.95
C LEU A 289 10.57 47.50 12.26
N VAL A 290 11.70 46.83 11.99
CA VAL A 290 13.03 47.41 12.22
C VAL A 290 13.19 48.73 11.44
N PRO A 291 13.59 49.84 12.11
CA PRO A 291 13.81 51.11 11.43
C PRO A 291 14.93 50.96 10.39
N GLY A 292 14.67 51.44 9.17
CA GLY A 292 15.69 51.47 8.14
C GLY A 292 16.77 52.48 8.49
N LYS A 293 18.02 52.16 8.13
CA LYS A 293 19.11 53.12 8.15
C LYS A 293 19.83 52.98 6.82
N ARG A 294 19.87 54.07 6.06
CA ARG A 294 20.63 54.12 4.82
C ARG A 294 22.13 54.09 5.17
N LEU A 295 22.79 53.00 4.77
CA LEU A 295 24.25 52.86 4.85
C LEU A 295 24.92 53.64 3.71
#